data_AF-A0A8J8MKP3-F1
#
_entry.id   AF-A0A8J8MKP3-F1
#
_cell.length_a   1.000
_cell.length_b   1.000
_cell.length_c   1.000
_cell.angle_alpha   90.00
_cell.angle_beta   90.00
_cell.angle_gamma   90.00
#
_symmetry.space_group_name_H-M   'P 1'
#
loop_
_entity.id
_entity.type
_entity.pdbx_description
1 polymer ?
#
loop_
_entity_poly.entity_id
_entity_poly.type
_entity_poly.pdbx_seq_one_letter_code
_entity_poly.pdbx_strand_id
1 'polypeptide(L)'
;MTYYYAVRAVKNSVESADSNIASAMVENNVATLQIKLCTTDIYEYKMTMNEVSNFITWYTDRANGTGLPFYIFPDSTNIEPYTKIDEYIIHDKIVWFKVNEYLK
;
A
#
# COMPACT_ATOMS: atom_id res chain seq x y z
N MET A 1 2.79 -13.63 -8.61
CA MET A 1 3.66 -14.18 -9.68
C MET A 1 5.00 -13.48 -9.61
N THR A 2 6.13 -14.19 -9.67
CA THR A 2 7.47 -13.56 -9.64
C THR A 2 8.04 -13.50 -11.06
N TYR A 3 8.39 -12.29 -11.48
CA TYR A 3 9.01 -11.99 -12.76
C TYR A 3 10.51 -11.79 -12.55
N TYR A 4 11.31 -12.30 -13.48
CA TYR A 4 12.77 -12.12 -13.49
C TYR A 4 13.15 -11.37 -14.76
N TYR A 5 13.98 -10.34 -14.61
CA TYR A 5 14.48 -9.50 -15.70
C TYR A 5 15.99 -9.43 -15.66
N ALA A 6 16.59 -9.50 -16.85
CA ALA A 6 17.98 -9.16 -17.12
C ALA A 6 17.97 -8.18 -18.29
N VAL A 7 18.88 -7.21 -18.26
CA VAL A 7 18.98 -6.15 -19.26
C VAL A 7 20.22 -6.42 -20.12
N ARG A 8 20.07 -6.25 -21.44
CA ARG A 8 21.20 -6.21 -22.38
C ARG A 8 21.31 -4.84 -23.00
N ALA A 9 22.53 -4.36 -23.16
CA ALA A 9 22.80 -3.19 -23.98
C ALA A 9 22.99 -3.62 -25.43
N VAL A 10 22.43 -2.85 -26.37
CA VAL A 10 22.66 -3.03 -27.80
C VAL A 10 23.30 -1.76 -28.36
N LYS A 11 24.42 -1.92 -29.08
CA LYS A 11 25.06 -0.83 -29.82
C LYS A 11 25.49 -1.35 -31.18
N ASN A 12 25.07 -0.66 -32.25
CA ASN A 12 25.40 -1.04 -33.64
C ASN A 12 25.10 -2.51 -33.95
N SER A 13 23.95 -3.02 -33.49
CA SER A 13 23.53 -4.43 -33.65
C SER A 13 24.43 -5.47 -32.97
N VAL A 14 25.33 -5.06 -32.07
CA VAL A 14 26.10 -5.94 -31.19
C VAL A 14 25.51 -5.89 -29.79
N GLU A 15 25.23 -7.06 -29.21
CA GLU A 15 24.69 -7.22 -27.85
C GLU A 15 25.80 -7.41 -26.81
N SER A 16 25.58 -6.89 -25.60
CA SER A 16 26.40 -7.21 -24.43
C SER A 16 26.01 -8.56 -23.81
N ALA A 17 26.81 -9.01 -22.84
CA ALA A 17 26.33 -10.00 -21.88
C ALA A 17 25.13 -9.45 -21.08
N ASP A 18 24.32 -10.37 -20.53
CA ASP A 18 23.23 -10.05 -19.62
C ASP A 18 23.73 -9.35 -18.35
N SER A 19 22.92 -8.42 -17.81
CA SER A 19 23.13 -7.86 -16.48
C SER A 19 22.94 -8.93 -15.38
N ASN A 20 23.13 -8.52 -14.12
CA ASN A 20 22.58 -9.29 -13.01
C ASN A 20 21.05 -9.44 -13.16
N ILE A 21 20.51 -10.55 -12.65
CA ILE A 21 19.07 -10.79 -12.61
C ILE A 21 18.49 -9.93 -11.50
N ALA A 22 17.40 -9.24 -11.82
CA ALA A 22 16.54 -8.62 -10.84
C ALA A 22 15.12 -9.22 -10.94
N SER A 23 14.36 -9.13 -9.85
CA SER A 23 13.05 -9.79 -9.75
C SER A 23 11.97 -8.85 -9.24
N ALA A 24 10.72 -9.09 -9.64
CA ALA A 24 9.55 -8.39 -9.15
C ALA A 24 8.45 -9.39 -8.81
N MET A 25 7.89 -9.32 -7.61
CA MET A 25 6.73 -10.11 -7.22
C MET A 25 5.47 -9.27 -7.43
N VAL A 26 4.58 -9.73 -8.32
CA VAL A 26 3.21 -9.23 -8.35
C VAL A 26 2.43 -9.92 -7.24
N GLU A 27 2.04 -9.14 -6.26
CA GLU A 27 1.17 -9.54 -5.18
C GLU A 27 -0.28 -9.47 -5.69
N ASN A 28 -0.84 -10.62 -6.07
CA ASN A 28 -2.16 -10.72 -6.73
C ASN A 28 -3.36 -10.48 -5.78
N ASN A 29 -3.12 -9.97 -4.57
CA ASN A 29 -4.14 -9.83 -3.53
C ASN A 29 -4.01 -8.50 -2.77
N VAL A 30 -3.66 -7.46 -3.51
CA VAL A 30 -3.59 -6.08 -3.02
C VAL A 30 -4.76 -5.27 -3.56
N ALA A 31 -5.18 -4.27 -2.81
CA ALA A 31 -6.15 -3.26 -3.18
C ALA A 31 -5.54 -1.87 -2.91
N THR A 32 -6.18 -0.85 -3.45
CA THR A 32 -5.91 0.54 -3.11
C THR A 32 -7.04 1.07 -2.22
N LEU A 33 -6.70 1.49 -1.00
CA LEU A 33 -7.60 2.19 -0.08
C LEU A 33 -7.39 3.70 -0.23
N GLN A 34 -8.43 4.42 -0.63
CA GLN A 34 -8.46 5.88 -0.62
C GLN A 34 -9.28 6.37 0.57
N ILE A 35 -8.77 7.37 1.30
CA ILE A 35 -9.44 7.97 2.45
C ILE A 35 -9.52 9.48 2.26
N LYS A 36 -10.74 10.00 2.33
CA LYS A 36 -11.00 11.43 2.40
C LYS A 36 -11.17 11.84 3.85
N LEU A 37 -10.30 12.71 4.34
CA LEU A 37 -10.49 13.35 5.63
C LEU A 37 -11.39 14.58 5.50
N CYS A 38 -11.84 15.11 6.63
CA CYS A 38 -12.60 16.35 6.71
C CYS A 38 -11.77 17.59 6.31
N THR A 39 -10.45 17.43 6.17
CA THR A 39 -9.56 18.40 5.54
C THR A 39 -9.68 18.34 4.01
N THR A 40 -8.85 19.09 3.28
CA THR A 40 -8.79 19.02 1.82
C THR A 40 -8.07 17.77 1.31
N ASP A 41 -7.42 17.01 2.18
CA ASP A 41 -6.51 15.93 1.81
C ASP A 41 -7.25 14.65 1.44
N ILE A 42 -6.64 13.88 0.54
CA ILE A 42 -7.02 12.50 0.21
C ILE A 42 -5.75 11.69 0.33
N TYR A 43 -5.81 10.63 1.14
CA TYR A 43 -4.72 9.68 1.32
C TYR A 43 -5.00 8.44 0.51
N GLU A 44 -3.95 7.83 -0.02
CA GLU A 44 -4.02 6.61 -0.80
C GLU A 44 -2.99 5.60 -0.27
N TYR A 45 -3.47 4.41 0.05
CA TYR A 45 -2.66 3.32 0.58
C TYR A 45 -2.80 2.09 -0.29
N LYS A 46 -1.68 1.51 -0.72
CA LYS A 46 -1.67 0.17 -1.31
C LYS A 46 -1.57 -0.84 -0.17
N MET A 47 -2.53 -1.75 -0.09
CA MET A 47 -2.69 -2.66 1.04
C MET A 47 -3.03 -4.06 0.53
N THR A 48 -2.67 -5.08 1.28
CA THR A 48 -3.19 -6.44 1.09
C THR A 48 -4.68 -6.50 1.44
N MET A 49 -5.42 -7.48 0.89
CA MET A 49 -6.84 -7.68 1.25
C MET A 49 -7.06 -7.99 2.73
N ASN A 50 -6.06 -8.57 3.41
CA ASN A 50 -6.12 -8.78 4.86
C ASN A 50 -6.07 -7.45 5.62
N GLU A 51 -5.17 -6.55 5.23
CA GLU A 51 -5.07 -5.22 5.85
C GLU A 51 -6.30 -4.37 5.56
N VAL A 52 -6.86 -4.44 4.34
CA VAL A 52 -8.16 -3.83 4.01
C VAL A 52 -9.27 -4.35 4.94
N SER A 53 -9.33 -5.66 5.16
CA SER A 53 -10.30 -6.27 6.06
C SER A 53 -10.13 -5.79 7.51
N ASN A 54 -8.88 -5.63 7.96
CA ASN A 54 -8.56 -5.09 9.28
C ASN A 54 -9.01 -3.63 9.41
N PHE A 55 -8.80 -2.80 8.38
CA PHE A 55 -9.27 -1.42 8.35
C PHE A 55 -10.81 -1.34 8.43
N ILE A 56 -11.53 -2.12 7.62
CA ILE A 56 -13.00 -2.13 7.62
C ILE A 56 -13.56 -2.60 8.98
N THR A 57 -12.94 -3.62 9.57
CA THR A 57 -13.30 -4.12 10.90
C THR A 57 -13.13 -3.02 11.95
N TRP A 58 -11.96 -2.40 12.01
CA TRP A 58 -11.70 -1.29 12.93
C TRP A 58 -12.71 -0.14 12.76
N TYR A 59 -12.99 0.28 11.52
CA TYR A 59 -13.93 1.36 11.25
C TYR A 59 -15.34 1.01 11.76
N THR A 60 -15.77 -0.22 11.52
CA THR A 60 -17.10 -0.71 11.93
C THR A 60 -17.22 -0.85 13.44
N ASP A 61 -16.21 -1.43 14.09
CA ASP A 61 -16.14 -1.53 15.55
C ASP A 61 -16.19 -0.15 16.19
N ARG A 62 -15.44 0.81 15.64
CA ARG A 62 -15.44 2.18 16.13
C ARG A 62 -16.77 2.89 15.95
N ALA A 63 -17.44 2.69 14.81
CA ALA A 63 -18.80 3.18 14.59
C ALA A 63 -19.82 2.55 15.56
N ASN A 64 -19.59 1.31 16.01
CA ASN A 64 -20.39 0.62 17.03
C ASN A 64 -20.02 1.00 18.48
N GLY A 65 -19.09 1.95 18.66
CA GLY A 65 -18.69 2.47 19.97
C GLY A 65 -17.62 1.65 20.69
N THR A 66 -17.00 0.67 20.02
CA THR A 66 -15.89 -0.13 20.56
C THR A 66 -14.57 0.23 19.86
N GLY A 67 -13.44 -0.36 20.25
CA GLY A 67 -12.16 -0.13 19.58
C GLY A 67 -11.55 1.28 19.78
N LEU A 68 -10.34 1.44 19.23
CA LEU A 68 -9.54 2.66 19.36
C LEU A 68 -10.07 3.79 18.44
N PRO A 69 -9.99 5.07 18.85
CA PRO A 69 -10.47 6.21 18.05
C PRO A 69 -9.60 6.50 16.81
N PHE A 70 -8.53 5.73 16.61
CA PHE A 70 -7.60 5.87 15.50
C PHE A 70 -7.21 4.50 14.93
N TYR A 71 -6.81 4.50 13.66
CA TYR A 71 -6.18 3.37 12.97
C TYR A 71 -4.72 3.69 12.67
N ILE A 72 -3.85 2.69 12.79
CA ILE A 72 -2.45 2.79 12.40
C ILE A 72 -2.27 1.93 11.16
N PHE A 73 -1.74 2.51 10.09
CA PHE A 73 -1.41 1.73 8.90
C PHE A 73 -0.17 0.87 9.16
N PRO A 74 -0.13 -0.36 8.63
CA PRO A 74 1.08 -1.18 8.68
C PRO A 74 2.26 -0.42 8.08
N ASP A 75 3.39 -0.45 8.77
CA ASP A 75 4.62 0.20 8.32
C ASP A 75 5.07 -0.42 6.99
N SER A 76 5.21 0.42 5.97
CA SER A 76 5.67 0.00 4.64
C SER A 76 6.99 0.63 4.24
N THR A 77 7.61 1.47 5.08
CA THR A 77 8.79 2.24 4.67
C THR A 77 9.73 2.57 5.83
N ASN A 78 10.93 1.98 5.80
CA ASN A 78 12.09 2.49 6.52
C ASN A 78 12.54 3.81 5.87
N ILE A 79 12.30 4.94 6.54
CA ILE A 79 12.76 6.26 6.09
C ILE A 79 13.80 6.76 7.08
N GLU A 80 15.09 6.69 6.74
CA GLU A 80 16.15 7.30 7.56
C GLU A 80 15.91 8.82 7.67
N PRO A 81 16.13 9.45 8.85
CA PRO A 81 16.75 8.92 10.07
C PRO A 81 15.79 8.25 11.06
N TYR A 82 14.55 7.97 10.65
CA TYR A 82 13.52 7.42 11.54
C TYR A 82 13.58 5.90 11.57
N THR A 83 13.52 5.33 12.77
CA THR A 83 13.44 3.87 12.97
C THR A 83 12.03 3.32 12.76
N LYS A 84 11.02 4.19 12.80
CA LYS A 84 9.60 3.88 12.62
C LYS A 84 8.82 5.16 12.34
N ILE A 85 7.85 5.10 11.43
CA ILE A 85 6.87 6.17 11.23
C ILE A 85 5.48 5.54 11.32
N ASP A 86 4.76 5.85 12.40
CA ASP A 86 3.37 5.45 12.57
C ASP A 86 2.47 6.60 12.11
N GLU A 87 1.63 6.35 11.09
CA GLU A 87 0.58 7.27 10.68
C GLU A 87 -0.75 6.88 11.32
N TYR A 88 -1.36 7.83 12.03
CA TYR A 88 -2.60 7.63 12.78
C TYR A 88 -3.76 8.37 12.10
N ILE A 89 -4.75 7.63 11.61
CA ILE A 89 -5.98 8.21 11.07
C ILE A 89 -7.08 8.18 12.12
N ILE A 90 -7.65 9.35 12.42
CA ILE A 90 -8.74 9.51 13.39
C ILE A 90 -10.08 9.16 12.73
N HIS A 91 -10.82 8.22 13.33
CA HIS A 91 -12.10 7.73 12.82
C HIS A 91 -13.08 8.87 12.49
N ASP A 92 -13.30 9.77 13.45
CA ASP A 92 -14.29 10.86 13.34
C ASP A 92 -13.90 11.95 12.33
N LYS A 93 -12.70 11.84 11.73
CA LYS A 93 -12.22 12.76 10.69
C LYS A 93 -12.36 12.18 9.29
N ILE A 94 -12.76 10.92 9.15
CA ILE A 94 -13.01 10.29 7.84
C ILE A 94 -14.38 10.73 7.33
N VAL A 95 -14.42 11.34 6.14
CA VAL A 95 -15.65 11.71 5.43
C VAL A 95 -16.13 10.55 4.58
N TRP A 96 -15.22 9.92 3.83
CA TRP A 96 -15.49 8.70 3.07
C TRP A 96 -14.20 7.93 2.85
N PHE A 97 -14.33 6.64 2.55
CA PHE A 97 -13.25 5.83 2.03
C PHE A 97 -13.73 4.99 0.84
N LYS A 98 -12.80 4.57 -0.02
CA LYS A 98 -13.07 3.69 -1.16
C LYS A 98 -12.01 2.61 -1.22
N VAL A 99 -12.43 1.38 -1.48
CA VAL A 99 -11.54 0.24 -1.73
C VAL A 99 -11.62 -0.09 -3.22
N ASN A 100 -10.49 0.00 -3.91
CA ASN A 100 -10.36 -0.34 -5.32
C ASN A 100 -9.53 -1.64 -5.43
N GLU A 101 -10.19 -2.73 -5.79
CA GLU A 101 -9.53 -4.01 -6.09
C GLU A 101 -9.04 -4.04 -7.55
N TYR A 102 -7.87 -4.62 -7.78
CA TYR A 102 -7.34 -4.79 -9.14
C TYR A 102 -8.03 -5.97 -9.83
N LEU A 103 -8.32 -5.81 -11.12
CA LEU A 103 -8.77 -6.92 -11.96
C LEU A 103 -7.70 -8.02 -11.97
N LYS A 104 -8.12 -9.29 -11.81
CA LYS A 104 -7.25 -10.46 -11.85
C LYS A 104 -6.77 -10.79 -13.25
#